data_AF-A0A6C0CFV3-F1
#
_entry.id   AF-A0A6C0CFV3-F1
#
_cell.length_a   1.000
_cell.length_b   1.000
_cell.length_c   1.000
_cell.angle_alpha   90.00
_cell.angle_beta   90.00
_cell.angle_gamma   90.00
#
_symmetry.space_group_name_H-M   'P 1'
#
loop_
_entity.id
_entity.type
_entity.pdbx_description
1 polymer ?
#
loop_
_entity_poly.entity_id
_entity_poly.type
_entity_poly.pdbx_seq_one_letter_code
_entity_poly.pdbx_strand_id
1 'polypeptide(L)'
;MLSPVVWIYRQLFWCCRRVETILFSQIKKEDAVPVTSLPWLWIGATSEDGNVVDYTTDINETVVYGVSITPAWLEIVTSSKNVSWKYLDAKTLEEKEFPSAGFVIDDPFESAPEDSDDE
;
A
#
# COMPACT_ATOMS: atom_id res chain seq x y z
N MET A 1 -18.11 15.62 -29.61
CA MET A 1 -16.74 15.43 -30.16
C MET A 1 -15.78 15.39 -28.98
N LEU A 2 -15.34 14.21 -28.57
CA LEU A 2 -14.35 14.08 -27.50
C LEU A 2 -13.01 14.59 -28.04
N SER A 3 -12.44 15.59 -27.37
CA SER A 3 -11.24 16.29 -27.83
C SER A 3 -10.07 15.30 -27.94
N PRO A 4 -9.32 15.28 -29.05
CA PRO A 4 -8.19 14.37 -29.27
C PRO A 4 -7.12 14.45 -28.16
N VAL A 5 -7.08 15.57 -27.44
CA VAL A 5 -6.26 15.80 -26.26
C VAL A 5 -6.56 14.77 -25.15
N VAL A 6 -7.84 14.46 -24.89
CA VAL A 6 -8.23 13.51 -23.85
C VAL A 6 -7.81 12.08 -24.23
N TRP A 7 -7.85 11.76 -25.52
CA TRP A 7 -7.45 10.45 -26.02
C TRP A 7 -5.93 10.26 -25.91
N ILE A 8 -5.15 11.27 -26.27
CA ILE A 8 -3.68 11.26 -26.14
C ILE A 8 -3.28 11.18 -24.66
N TYR A 9 -3.94 11.94 -23.79
CA TYR A 9 -3.64 11.91 -22.35
C TYR A 9 -3.91 10.53 -21.75
N ARG A 10 -4.98 9.86 -22.19
CA ARG A 10 -5.33 8.51 -21.73
C ARG A 10 -4.34 7.46 -22.23
N GLN A 11 -3.85 7.58 -23.46
CA GLN A 11 -2.81 6.70 -23.99
C GLN A 11 -1.47 6.93 -23.29
N LEU A 12 -1.09 8.18 -23.03
CA LEU A 12 0.12 8.50 -22.26
C LEU A 12 0.02 8.01 -20.82
N PHE A 13 -1.13 8.21 -20.14
CA PHE A 13 -1.34 7.71 -18.78
C PHE A 13 -1.24 6.18 -18.72
N TRP A 14 -1.84 5.47 -19.68
CA TRP A 14 -1.73 4.01 -19.77
C TRP A 14 -0.30 3.56 -20.09
N CYS A 15 0.41 4.26 -20.97
CA CYS A 15 1.80 3.95 -21.27
C CYS A 15 2.70 4.21 -20.07
N CYS A 16 2.59 5.35 -19.40
CA CYS A 16 3.38 5.68 -18.22
C CYS A 16 3.12 4.70 -17.08
N ARG A 17 1.85 4.41 -16.76
CA ARG A 17 1.49 3.45 -15.71
C ARG A 17 1.99 2.04 -16.00
N ARG A 18 1.95 1.62 -17.27
CA ARG A 18 2.46 0.29 -17.69
C ARG A 18 3.99 0.22 -17.69
N VAL A 19 4.65 1.32 -18.03
CA VAL A 19 6.12 1.46 -17.94
C VAL A 19 6.56 1.45 -16.49
N GLU A 20 5.81 2.06 -15.57
CA GLU A 20 6.04 1.99 -14.13
C GLU A 20 5.92 0.54 -13.62
N THR A 21 4.87 -0.18 -13.99
CA THR A 21 4.73 -1.60 -13.65
C THR A 21 5.90 -2.47 -14.16
N ILE A 22 6.49 -2.13 -15.30
CA ILE A 22 7.58 -2.90 -15.94
C ILE A 22 8.96 -2.48 -15.39
N LEU A 23 9.21 -1.20 -15.18
CA LEU A 23 10.48 -0.70 -14.62
C LEU A 23 10.61 -1.01 -13.12
N PHE A 24 9.51 -0.98 -12.36
CA PHE A 24 9.50 -1.25 -10.93
C PHE A 24 9.18 -2.71 -10.56
N SER A 25 8.80 -3.56 -11.54
CA SER A 25 8.60 -5.02 -11.36
C SER A 25 9.85 -5.78 -10.86
N GLN A 26 11.03 -5.14 -10.95
CA GLN A 26 12.32 -5.75 -10.61
C GLN A 26 12.89 -5.24 -9.27
N ILE A 27 12.19 -4.35 -8.55
CA ILE A 27 12.52 -4.06 -7.15
C ILE A 27 12.01 -5.23 -6.30
N LYS A 28 12.82 -6.30 -6.36
CA LYS A 28 13.06 -7.37 -5.39
C LYS A 28 11.92 -7.67 -4.41
N LYS A 29 11.33 -8.85 -4.61
CA LYS A 29 10.59 -9.65 -3.61
C LYS A 29 11.37 -9.98 -2.33
N GLU A 30 12.60 -9.49 -2.15
CA GLU A 30 13.43 -9.77 -0.96
C GLU A 30 12.97 -8.93 0.24
N ASP A 31 12.37 -7.74 0.01
CA ASP A 31 11.92 -6.83 1.08
C ASP A 31 10.38 -6.84 1.27
N ALA A 32 9.70 -7.79 0.63
CA ALA A 32 8.24 -7.90 0.71
C ALA A 32 7.84 -8.43 2.10
N VAL A 33 7.03 -7.64 2.82
CA VAL A 33 6.54 -8.03 4.14
C VAL A 33 5.64 -9.26 4.01
N PRO A 34 5.88 -10.36 4.75
CA PRO A 34 4.99 -11.50 4.72
C PRO A 34 3.64 -11.14 5.33
N VAL A 35 2.56 -11.65 4.74
CA VAL A 35 1.17 -11.34 5.15
C VAL A 35 0.92 -11.62 6.64
N THR A 36 1.63 -12.58 7.23
CA THR A 36 1.55 -12.93 8.65
C THR A 36 2.07 -11.85 9.59
N SER A 37 2.89 -10.91 9.10
CA SER A 37 3.45 -9.80 9.87
C SER A 37 2.62 -8.53 9.78
N LEU A 38 1.57 -8.52 8.95
CA LEU A 38 0.68 -7.36 8.82
C LEU A 38 -0.31 -7.31 9.99
N PRO A 39 -0.66 -6.11 10.48
CA PRO A 39 -1.61 -5.97 11.59
C PRO A 39 -3.07 -6.20 11.16
N TRP A 40 -3.33 -6.33 9.86
CA TRP A 40 -4.66 -6.57 9.31
C TRP A 40 -4.75 -7.89 8.55
N LEU A 41 -5.95 -8.47 8.53
CA LEU A 41 -6.33 -9.59 7.65
C LEU A 41 -7.03 -9.11 6.38
N TRP A 42 -7.70 -7.97 6.47
CA TRP A 42 -8.43 -7.35 5.38
C TRP A 42 -8.29 -5.84 5.51
N ILE A 43 -8.17 -5.15 4.38
CA ILE A 43 -8.19 -3.71 4.32
C ILE A 43 -9.07 -3.27 3.15
N GLY A 44 -9.95 -2.33 3.43
CA GLY A 44 -10.88 -1.83 2.44
C GLY A 44 -11.26 -0.39 2.69
N ALA A 45 -11.89 0.18 1.67
CA ALA A 45 -12.35 1.55 1.70
C ALA A 45 -13.85 1.59 1.41
N THR A 46 -14.55 2.40 2.19
CA THR A 46 -15.97 2.69 2.00
C THR A 46 -16.11 4.04 1.30
N SER A 47 -16.73 4.05 0.13
CA SER A 47 -17.11 5.26 -0.60
C SER A 47 -18.27 5.99 0.07
N GLU A 48 -18.50 7.26 -0.28
CA GLU A 48 -19.67 8.03 0.17
C GLU A 48 -21.01 7.34 -0.18
N ASP A 49 -21.03 6.56 -1.26
CA ASP A 49 -22.18 5.76 -1.69
C ASP A 49 -22.43 4.52 -0.81
N GLY A 50 -21.59 4.28 0.20
CA GLY A 50 -21.64 3.08 1.07
C GLY A 50 -21.06 1.82 0.43
N ASN A 51 -20.51 1.91 -0.78
CA ASN A 51 -19.84 0.79 -1.43
C ASN A 51 -18.50 0.50 -0.75
N VAL A 52 -18.30 -0.76 -0.36
CA VAL A 52 -17.05 -1.24 0.23
C VAL A 52 -16.21 -1.90 -0.86
N VAL A 53 -14.97 -1.47 -1.01
CA VAL A 53 -13.99 -2.04 -1.95
C VAL A 53 -12.86 -2.68 -1.16
N ASP A 54 -12.51 -3.91 -1.52
CA ASP A 54 -11.37 -4.65 -0.96
C ASP A 54 -10.08 -4.23 -1.67
N TYR A 55 -9.08 -3.82 -0.88
CA TYR A 55 -7.75 -3.45 -1.36
C TYR A 55 -6.64 -4.31 -0.74
N THR A 56 -7.00 -5.42 -0.11
CA THR A 56 -6.08 -6.25 0.68
C THR A 56 -4.90 -6.72 -0.15
N THR A 57 -5.14 -7.25 -1.35
CA THR A 57 -4.08 -7.73 -2.23
C THR A 57 -3.17 -6.59 -2.70
N ASP A 58 -3.74 -5.50 -3.20
CA ASP A 58 -2.98 -4.37 -3.75
C ASP A 58 -2.08 -3.72 -2.68
N ILE A 59 -2.60 -3.57 -1.47
CA ILE A 59 -1.85 -2.99 -0.35
C ILE A 59 -0.76 -3.96 0.10
N ASN A 60 -1.09 -5.23 0.34
CA ASN A 60 -0.12 -6.20 0.83
C ASN A 60 1.09 -6.36 -0.11
N GLU A 61 0.89 -6.26 -1.43
CA GLU A 61 1.99 -6.32 -2.42
C GLU A 61 2.85 -5.05 -2.46
N THR A 62 2.34 -3.92 -1.96
CA THR A 62 3.02 -2.61 -1.99
C THR A 62 3.68 -2.25 -0.65
N VAL A 63 3.32 -2.95 0.42
CA VAL A 63 3.88 -2.71 1.76
C VAL A 63 5.35 -3.12 1.84
N VAL A 64 6.16 -2.23 2.42
CA VAL A 64 7.59 -2.42 2.68
C VAL A 64 7.89 -2.08 4.14
N TYR A 65 8.89 -2.74 4.72
CA TYR A 65 9.39 -2.46 6.06
C TYR A 65 9.85 -1.00 6.22
N GLY A 66 9.71 -0.47 7.45
CA GLY A 66 10.14 0.89 7.82
C GLY A 66 9.28 2.02 7.24
N VAL A 67 8.35 1.73 6.33
CA VAL A 67 7.47 2.72 5.72
C VAL A 67 6.20 2.92 6.56
N SER A 68 5.82 4.18 6.77
CA SER A 68 4.56 4.53 7.43
C SER A 68 3.38 4.45 6.45
N ILE A 69 2.47 3.53 6.75
CA ILE A 69 1.26 3.24 5.99
C ILE A 69 0.14 4.08 6.60
N THR A 70 -0.04 5.28 6.06
CA THR A 70 -1.06 6.24 6.48
C THR A 70 -2.25 6.24 5.52
N PRO A 71 -3.42 6.80 5.89
CA PRO A 71 -4.52 7.00 4.96
C PRO A 71 -4.10 7.72 3.68
N ALA A 72 -3.23 8.74 3.78
CA ALA A 72 -2.71 9.46 2.61
C ALA A 72 -1.88 8.56 1.68
N TRP A 73 -1.09 7.64 2.26
CA TRP A 73 -0.36 6.63 1.48
C TRP A 73 -1.33 5.67 0.77
N LEU A 74 -2.38 5.22 1.46
CA LEU A 74 -3.42 4.36 0.87
C LEU A 74 -4.12 5.04 -0.32
N GLU A 75 -4.42 6.34 -0.21
CA GLU A 75 -5.01 7.12 -1.32
C GLU A 75 -4.08 7.18 -2.54
N ILE A 76 -2.76 7.29 -2.33
CA ILE A 76 -1.77 7.33 -3.40
C ILE A 76 -1.69 5.97 -4.10
N VAL A 77 -1.54 4.89 -3.34
CA VAL A 77 -1.37 3.53 -3.87
C VAL A 77 -2.63 3.06 -4.61
N THR A 78 -3.80 3.27 -4.01
CA THR A 78 -5.08 2.80 -4.56
C THR A 78 -5.74 3.78 -5.51
N SER A 79 -5.23 5.02 -5.60
CA SER A 79 -5.85 6.14 -6.33
C SER A 79 -7.29 6.45 -5.89
N SER A 80 -7.69 6.00 -4.69
CA SER A 80 -9.00 6.28 -4.09
C SER A 80 -8.94 7.56 -3.28
N LYS A 81 -9.90 8.46 -3.46
CA LYS A 81 -10.00 9.73 -2.73
C LYS A 81 -11.36 9.84 -2.06
N ASN A 82 -11.42 10.56 -0.93
CA ASN A 82 -12.65 10.78 -0.15
C ASN A 82 -13.30 9.46 0.29
N VAL A 83 -12.49 8.49 0.70
CA VAL A 83 -12.98 7.20 1.21
C VAL A 83 -12.66 7.07 2.69
N SER A 84 -13.52 6.34 3.41
CA SER A 84 -13.24 5.95 4.79
C SER A 84 -12.52 4.60 4.79
N TRP A 85 -11.29 4.58 5.30
CA TRP A 85 -10.47 3.38 5.38
C TRP A 85 -10.80 2.57 6.63
N LYS A 86 -10.95 1.27 6.43
CA LYS A 86 -11.18 0.30 7.49
C LYS A 86 -10.28 -0.91 7.29
N TYR A 87 -10.00 -1.59 8.39
CA TYR A 87 -9.28 -2.85 8.36
C TYR A 87 -9.87 -3.84 9.35
N LEU A 88 -9.68 -5.12 9.08
CA LEU A 88 -9.96 -6.20 10.01
C LEU A 88 -8.69 -6.51 10.79
N ASP A 89 -8.70 -6.25 12.09
CA ASP A 89 -7.55 -6.49 12.97
C ASP A 89 -7.20 -7.98 13.03
N ALA A 90 -5.94 -8.33 12.77
CA ALA A 90 -5.49 -9.71 12.72
C ALA A 90 -5.52 -10.43 14.09
N LYS A 91 -5.44 -9.66 15.19
CA LYS A 91 -5.43 -10.20 16.55
C LYS A 91 -6.82 -10.27 17.15
N THR A 92 -7.62 -9.22 16.98
CA THR A 92 -8.95 -9.14 17.60
C THR A 92 -10.06 -9.65 16.69
N LEU A 93 -9.81 -9.79 15.38
CA LEU A 93 -10.80 -10.16 14.37
C LEU A 93 -12.00 -9.21 14.32
N GLU A 94 -11.78 -7.94 14.66
CA GLU A 94 -12.79 -6.88 14.64
C GLU A 94 -12.49 -5.87 13.54
N GLU A 95 -13.53 -5.40 12.85
CA GLU A 95 -13.43 -4.31 11.89
C GLU A 95 -13.22 -2.99 12.65
N LYS A 96 -12.14 -2.30 12.32
CA LYS A 96 -11.75 -1.02 12.95
C LYS A 96 -11.50 0.03 11.89
N GLU A 97 -11.68 1.29 12.28
CA GLU A 97 -11.26 2.42 11.46
C GLU A 97 -9.73 2.45 11.37
N PHE A 98 -9.22 2.74 10.16
CA PHE A 98 -7.78 2.82 9.95
C PHE A 98 -7.21 4.03 10.71
N PRO A 99 -6.14 3.84 11.49
CA PRO A 99 -5.59 4.92 12.32
C PRO A 99 -5.05 6.05 11.45
N SER A 100 -5.32 7.30 11.84
CA SER A 100 -4.81 8.48 11.15
C SER A 100 -3.29 8.58 11.17
N ALA A 101 -2.66 8.11 12.25
CA ALA A 101 -1.22 7.99 12.39
C ALA A 101 -0.61 6.89 11.49
N GLY A 102 -1.45 5.97 10.99
CA GLY A 102 -1.02 4.83 10.19
C GLY A 102 -0.36 3.71 10.99
N PHE A 103 0.24 2.77 10.25
CA PHE A 103 1.05 1.69 10.80
C PHE A 103 2.49 1.82 10.31
N VAL A 104 3.45 1.41 11.14
CA VAL A 104 4.83 1.18 10.73
C VAL A 104 5.10 -0.30 10.96
N ILE A 105 5.68 -0.96 9.96
CA ILE A 105 6.02 -2.38 10.06
C ILE A 105 7.53 -2.45 10.19
N ASP A 106 7.98 -2.89 11.35
CA ASP A 106 9.41 -2.99 11.66
C ASP A 106 10.03 -4.21 10.98
N ASP A 107 11.25 -4.05 10.44
CA ASP A 107 12.04 -5.16 9.93
C ASP A 107 12.63 -5.95 11.12
N PRO A 108 12.30 -7.25 11.29
CA PRO A 108 12.89 -8.06 12.34
C PRO A 108 14.41 -8.25 12.22
N PHE A 109 15.02 -7.94 11.06
CA PHE A 109 16.44 -8.16 10.78
C PHE A 109 17.32 -6.91 10.93
N GLU A 110 16.74 -5.71 11.04
CA GLU A 110 17.50 -4.44 11.04
C GLU A 110 18.13 -4.07 12.41
N SER A 111 18.07 -4.98 13.40
CA SER A 111 18.48 -4.68 14.79
C SER A 111 19.73 -5.43 15.29
N ALA A 112 20.53 -6.05 14.41
CA ALA A 112 21.86 -6.51 14.82
C ALA A 112 22.83 -5.33 14.80
N PRO A 113 23.30 -4.79 15.95
CA PRO A 113 24.42 -3.87 15.93
C PRO A 113 25.61 -4.61 15.31
N GLU A 114 26.20 -4.02 14.26
CA GLU A 114 27.52 -4.42 13.81
C GLU A 114 28.47 -4.17 14.97
N ASP A 115 28.82 -5.23 15.71
CA ASP A 115 29.95 -5.20 16.63
C ASP A 115 31.17 -4.85 15.79
N SER A 116 31.56 -3.58 15.83
CA SER A 116 32.81 -3.08 15.28
C SER A 116 33.94 -3.70 16.11
N ASP A 117 34.47 -4.83 15.62
CA ASP A 117 35.78 -5.34 16.02
C ASP A 117 36.84 -4.30 15.59
N ASP A 118 37.06 -3.29 16.43
CA ASP A 118 38.27 -2.46 16.41
C ASP A 118 39.40 -3.31 17.02
N GLU A 119 40.28 -3.84 16.15
CA GLU A 119 41.57 -4.44 16.51
C GLU A 119 42.74 -3.50 16.19
#